data_AF-A0A1Y3EIP4-F1
#
_entry.id   AF-A0A1Y3EIP4-F1
#
_cell.length_a   1.000
_cell.length_b   1.000
_cell.length_c   1.000
_cell.angle_alpha   90.00
_cell.angle_beta   90.00
_cell.angle_gamma   90.00
#
_symmetry.space_group_name_H-M   'P 1'
#
loop_
_entity.id
_entity.type
_entity.pdbx_description
1 polymer ?
#
loop_
_entity_poly.entity_id
_entity_poly.type
_entity_poly.pdbx_seq_one_letter_code
_entity_poly.pdbx_strand_id
1 'polypeptide(L)'
;MTLKEMVDGRVKMGIQAFADALLVIVKSLSQNAGFHPMESCIKLQDEYKKLRMPIGLNLYTGDIMLPVEEGIFDNYCVKKSILTSS
;
A
#
# COMPACT_ATOMS: atom_id res chain seq x y z
N MET A 1 1.09 8.31 15.32
CA MET A 1 0.06 7.43 15.89
C MET A 1 -0.73 6.82 14.74
N THR A 2 -0.76 5.49 14.62
CA THR A 2 -1.57 4.81 13.60
C THR A 2 -3.00 4.62 14.09
N LEU A 3 -3.97 4.54 13.19
CA LEU A 3 -5.40 4.41 13.56
C LEU A 3 -5.65 3.18 14.45
N LYS A 4 -4.84 2.12 14.26
CA LYS A 4 -4.81 0.91 15.08
C LYS A 4 -4.39 1.13 16.53
N GLU A 5 -3.57 2.14 16.82
CA GLU A 5 -3.11 2.49 18.17
C GLU A 5 -4.16 3.29 18.95
N MET A 6 -5.22 3.77 18.30
CA MET A 6 -6.26 4.60 18.89
C MET A 6 -7.53 3.82 19.30
N VAL A 7 -7.59 2.51 19.04
CA VAL A 7 -8.80 1.71 19.23
C VAL A 7 -8.52 0.35 19.88
N ASP A 8 -9.42 -0.06 20.77
CA ASP A 8 -9.28 -1.27 21.58
C ASP A 8 -10.23 -2.41 21.15
N GLY A 9 -9.88 -3.63 21.56
CA GLY A 9 -10.74 -4.81 21.42
C GLY A 9 -10.95 -5.27 19.98
N ARG A 10 -12.17 -5.73 19.68
CA ARG A 10 -12.53 -6.34 18.38
C ARG A 10 -12.36 -5.40 17.18
N VAL A 11 -12.52 -4.10 17.39
CA VAL A 11 -12.41 -3.08 16.32
C VAL A 11 -10.98 -3.02 15.78
N LYS A 12 -9.97 -3.18 16.65
CA LYS A 12 -8.56 -3.22 16.27
C LYS A 12 -8.24 -4.34 15.27
N MET A 13 -8.86 -5.51 15.46
CA MET A 13 -8.70 -6.66 14.56
C MET A 13 -9.35 -6.40 13.20
N GLY A 14 -10.54 -5.79 13.18
CA GLY A 14 -11.22 -5.40 11.94
C GLY A 14 -10.42 -4.38 11.11
N ILE A 15 -9.89 -3.35 11.77
CA ILE A 15 -9.03 -2.34 11.10
C ILE A 15 -7.77 -2.98 10.53
N GLN A 16 -7.12 -3.87 11.30
CA GLN A 16 -5.93 -4.57 10.82
C GLN A 16 -6.25 -5.44 9.60
N ALA A 17 -7.32 -6.23 9.66
CA ALA A 17 -7.73 -7.09 8.55
C ALA A 17 -8.04 -6.27 7.28
N PHE A 18 -8.72 -5.13 7.42
CA PHE A 18 -9.00 -4.24 6.30
C PHE A 18 -7.72 -3.63 5.71
N ALA A 19 -6.80 -3.16 6.56
CA ALA A 19 -5.51 -2.65 6.11
C ALA A 19 -4.67 -3.71 5.38
N ASP A 20 -4.68 -4.95 5.88
CA ASP A 20 -3.96 -6.07 5.25
C ASP A 20 -4.60 -6.50 3.92
N ALA A 21 -5.93 -6.39 3.79
CA ALA A 21 -6.65 -6.67 2.55
C ALA A 21 -6.26 -5.69 1.43
N LEU A 22 -6.07 -4.40 1.75
CA LEU A 22 -5.64 -3.39 0.76
C LEU A 22 -4.26 -3.69 0.15
N LEU A 23 -3.41 -4.45 0.85
CA LEU A 23 -2.09 -4.86 0.33
C LEU A 23 -2.20 -5.85 -0.84
N VAL A 24 -3.39 -6.39 -1.13
CA VAL A 24 -3.60 -7.26 -2.30
C VAL A 24 -3.18 -6.59 -3.61
N ILE A 25 -3.40 -5.28 -3.75
CA ILE A 25 -3.05 -4.52 -4.97
C ILE A 25 -1.54 -4.61 -5.22
N VAL A 26 -0.74 -4.34 -4.19
CA VAL A 26 0.73 -4.41 -4.27
C VAL A 26 1.17 -5.84 -4.52
N LYS A 27 0.60 -6.81 -3.79
CA LYS A 27 0.96 -8.22 -3.94
C LYS A 27 0.72 -8.71 -5.36
N SER A 28 -0.45 -8.42 -5.93
CA SER A 28 -0.79 -8.80 -7.31
C SER A 28 0.13 -8.14 -8.33
N LEU A 29 0.42 -6.83 -8.21
CA LEU A 29 1.32 -6.15 -9.13
C LEU A 29 2.74 -6.69 -9.08
N SER A 30 3.29 -6.86 -7.87
CA SER A 30 4.64 -7.42 -7.68
C SER A 30 4.75 -8.85 -8.19
N GLN A 31 3.75 -9.69 -7.94
CA GLN A 31 3.72 -11.07 -8.45
C GLN A 31 3.67 -11.10 -9.97
N ASN A 32 2.83 -10.26 -10.59
CA ASN A 32 2.72 -10.17 -12.05
C ASN A 32 4.02 -9.65 -12.70
N ALA A 33 4.79 -8.84 -11.97
CA ALA A 33 6.11 -8.36 -12.37
C ALA A 33 7.25 -9.37 -12.10
N GLY A 34 6.96 -10.52 -11.48
CA GLY A 34 7.95 -11.57 -11.18
C GLY A 34 8.73 -11.36 -9.88
N PHE A 35 8.31 -10.43 -9.02
CA PHE A 35 8.94 -10.16 -7.72
C PHE A 35 8.23 -10.87 -6.57
N HIS A 36 8.93 -11.06 -5.44
CA HIS A 36 8.34 -11.66 -4.26
C HIS A 36 7.34 -10.69 -3.58
N PRO A 37 6.06 -11.08 -3.42
CA PRO A 37 5.02 -10.13 -2.98
C PRO A 37 5.21 -9.59 -1.57
N MET A 38 5.60 -10.44 -0.62
CA MET A 38 5.76 -10.01 0.77
C MET A 38 6.98 -9.10 0.96
N GLU A 39 8.07 -9.36 0.24
CA GLU A 39 9.26 -8.51 0.31
C GLU A 39 8.96 -7.11 -0.24
N SER A 40 8.22 -7.04 -1.35
CA SER A 40 7.79 -5.78 -1.95
C SER A 40 6.90 -4.97 -0.99
N CYS A 41 5.96 -5.62 -0.29
CA CYS A 41 5.13 -4.97 0.72
C CYS A 41 5.95 -4.42 1.90
N ILE A 42 6.90 -5.20 2.42
CA ILE A 42 7.74 -4.79 3.56
C ILE A 42 8.60 -3.58 3.17
N LYS A 43 9.28 -3.66 2.02
CA LYS A 43 10.09 -2.58 1.45
C LYS A 43 9.30 -1.27 1.37
N LEU A 44 8.11 -1.31 0.76
CA LEU A 44 7.24 -0.13 0.66
C LEU A 44 6.81 0.43 2.01
N GLN A 45 6.38 -0.43 2.93
CA GLN A 45 5.94 0.00 4.26
C GLN A 45 7.07 0.65 5.06
N ASP A 46 8.29 0.11 4.97
CA ASP A 46 9.43 0.62 5.71
C ASP A 46 9.92 1.95 5.16
N GLU A 47 9.97 2.15 3.84
CA GLU A 47 10.28 3.47 3.28
C GLU A 47 9.17 4.49 3.53
N TYR A 48 7.89 4.09 3.45
CA TYR A 48 6.79 4.96 3.81
C TYR A 48 6.86 5.43 5.27
N LYS A 49 7.25 4.55 6.20
CA LYS A 49 7.43 4.92 7.62
C LYS A 49 8.52 5.97 7.81
N LYS A 50 9.62 5.89 7.03
CA LYS A 50 10.75 6.83 7.09
C LYS A 50 10.42 8.19 6.48
N LEU A 51 9.92 8.19 5.24
CA LEU A 51 9.75 9.42 4.45
C LEU A 51 8.40 10.08 4.63
N ARG A 52 7.37 9.33 5.03
CA ARG A 52 5.98 9.82 5.20
C ARG A 52 5.39 10.49 3.96
N MET A 53 5.86 10.08 2.78
CA MET A 53 5.39 10.56 1.48
C MET A 53 4.86 9.39 0.62
N PRO A 54 4.11 9.63 -0.46
CA PRO A 54 3.67 8.57 -1.37
C PRO A 54 4.86 7.86 -2.02
N ILE A 55 4.98 6.56 -1.77
CA ILE A 55 6.03 5.71 -2.30
C ILE A 55 5.41 4.66 -3.22
N GLY A 56 6.05 4.38 -4.35
CA GLY A 56 5.64 3.37 -5.32
C GLY A 56 6.64 2.23 -5.46
N LEU A 57 6.19 1.16 -6.13
CA LEU A 57 7.02 0.03 -6.53
C LEU A 57 7.26 0.13 -8.03
N ASN A 58 8.53 0.11 -8.43
CA ASN A 58 8.90 0.00 -9.83
C ASN A 58 8.72 -1.46 -10.29
N LEU A 59 7.85 -1.69 -11.27
CA LEU A 59 7.53 -3.03 -11.77
C LEU A 59 8.55 -3.61 -12.75
N TYR A 60 9.57 -2.83 -13.14
CA TYR A 60 10.67 -3.31 -13.97
C TYR A 60 11.89 -3.69 -13.14
N THR A 61 12.18 -2.96 -12.06
CA THR A 61 13.35 -3.20 -11.21
C THR A 61 13.03 -3.91 -9.90
N GLY A 62 11.79 -3.81 -9.40
CA GLY A 62 11.39 -4.33 -8.10
C GLY A 62 11.84 -3.45 -6.92
N ASP A 63 12.41 -2.28 -7.23
CA ASP A 63 12.86 -1.30 -6.26
C ASP A 63 11.82 -0.21 -6.00
N ILE A 64 12.11 0.58 -4.98
CA ILE A 64 11.26 1.66 -4.52
C ILE A 64 11.45 2.88 -5.41
N MET A 65 10.35 3.56 -5.75
CA MET A 65 10.37 4.77 -6.57
C MET A 65 9.41 5.84 -6.03
N LEU A 66 9.59 7.08 -6.48
CA LEU A 66 8.64 8.17 -6.26
C LEU A 66 7.65 8.22 -7.45
N PRO A 67 6.37 7.85 -7.26
CA PRO A 67 5.39 7.79 -8.36
C PRO A 67 5.21 9.13 -9.07
N VAL A 68 5.38 10.23 -8.32
CA VAL A 68 5.24 11.60 -8.82
C VAL A 68 6.29 11.92 -9.89
N GLU A 69 7.53 11.45 -9.71
CA GLU A 69 8.62 11.68 -10.67
C GLU A 69 8.43 10.86 -11.94
N GLU A 70 7.84 9.67 -11.82
CA GLU A 70 7.51 8.78 -12.93
C GLU A 70 6.17 9.13 -13.63
N GLY A 71 5.47 10.17 -13.17
CA GLY A 71 4.18 10.59 -13.73
C GLY A 71 3.03 9.61 -13.48
N ILE A 72 3.15 8.72 -12.49
CA ILE A 72 2.16 7.69 -12.18
C ILE A 72 1.19 8.24 -11.12
N PHE A 73 -0.01 8.59 -11.56
CA PHE A 73 -1.06 9.16 -10.72
C PHE A 73 -2.35 8.35 -10.79
N ASP A 74 -3.00 8.23 -9.63
CA ASP A 74 -4.34 7.68 -9.53
C ASP A 74 -5.37 8.81 -9.42
N ASN A 75 -6.50 8.66 -10.11
CA ASN A 75 -7.60 9.61 -9.96
C ASN A 75 -8.21 9.49 -8.57
N TYR A 76 -8.28 10.62 -7.85
CA TYR A 76 -8.88 10.71 -6.53
C TYR A 76 -10.30 10.12 -6.46
N CYS A 77 -11.15 10.44 -7.44
CA CYS A 77 -12.54 9.98 -7.47
C CYS A 77 -12.63 8.45 -7.58
N VAL A 78 -11.72 7.83 -8.34
CA VAL A 78 -11.65 6.38 -8.50
C VAL A 78 -11.18 5.71 -7.21
N LYS A 79 -10.12 6.23 -6.57
CA LYS A 79 -9.65 5.69 -5.28
C LYS A 79 -10.69 5.80 -4.18
N LYS A 80 -11.37 6.94 -4.10
CA LYS A 80 -12.47 7.13 -3.14
C LYS A 80 -13.60 6.13 -3.38
N SER A 81 -14.02 5.98 -4.65
CA SER A 81 -15.08 5.03 -5.01
C SER A 81 -14.70 3.60 -4.62
N ILE A 82 -13.48 3.16 -4.91
CA ILE A 82 -13.00 1.81 -4.56
C ILE A 82 -13.09 1.60 -3.04
N LEU A 83 -12.70 2.59 -2.24
CA LEU A 83 -12.75 2.49 -0.77
C LEU A 83 -14.17 2.51 -0.20
N THR A 84 -15.12 3.17 -0.86
CA THR A 84 -16.51 3.28 -0.37
C THR A 84 -17.43 2.18 -0.88
N SER A 85 -17.10 1.57 -2.01
CA SER A 85 -17.93 0.56 -2.67
C SER A 85 -17.50 -0.87 -2.38
N SER A 86 -16.37 -1.06 -1.69
CA SER A 86 -15.84 -2.37 -1.29
C SER A 86 -16.15 -2.72 0.16
#